data_AF-A0A126QWU5-F1
#
_entry.id   AF-A0A126QWU5-F1
#
_cell.length_a   1.000
_cell.length_b   1.000
_cell.length_c   1.000
_cell.angle_alpha   90.00
_cell.angle_beta   90.00
_cell.angle_gamma   90.00
#
_symmetry.space_group_name_H-M   'P 1'
#
loop_
_entity.id
_entity.type
_entity.pdbx_description
1 polymer ?
#
loop_
_entity_poly.entity_id
_entity_poly.type
_entity_poly.pdbx_seq_one_letter_code
_entity_poly.pdbx_strand_id
1 'polypeptide(L)'
;MLKRINLTGNPNLGVYISVNDEVAIVPFNLPSEMESVMKEALEVDLIRTSIAGCNLNGVLSTGNSNGFLVSPHASDKEIGTLEDAGINVARLPGKYTAVGNILAVNDYGAIAGPNIKEETIKVVEDTLKVPVEIYQFADSKIVGSASIVTNKGALLHRDTLSDELGFVEEFFKVEGNIGTVCKGMPLVGACGIANSNGVMVGEHTTGPEMARIEEALGFLDFGDF
;
A
#
# COMPACT_ATOMS: atom_id res chain seq x y z
N MET A 1 8.37 9.60 9.91
CA MET A 1 8.26 9.34 11.39
C MET A 1 7.07 8.41 11.65
N LEU A 2 7.19 7.35 12.46
CA LEU A 2 6.07 6.44 12.74
C LEU A 2 4.99 7.09 13.61
N LYS A 3 3.72 6.98 13.23
CA LYS A 3 2.57 7.42 14.04
C LYS A 3 1.56 6.31 14.30
N ARG A 4 1.15 6.15 15.56
CA ARG A 4 -0.03 5.36 15.95
C ARG A 4 -1.28 6.20 15.78
N ILE A 5 -2.27 5.64 15.10
CA ILE A 5 -3.45 6.38 14.72
C ILE A 5 -4.70 5.56 14.98
N ASN A 6 -5.72 6.25 15.48
CA ASN A 6 -7.06 5.73 15.64
C ASN A 6 -7.96 6.40 14.59
N LEU A 7 -8.30 5.68 13.51
CA LEU A 7 -9.35 6.10 12.57
C LEU A 7 -10.73 5.76 13.17
N THR A 8 -11.27 6.59 14.05
CA THR A 8 -12.67 6.45 14.54
C THR A 8 -13.00 5.05 15.11
N GLY A 9 -12.03 4.40 15.73
CA GLY A 9 -12.09 3.06 16.32
C GLY A 9 -11.70 1.92 15.36
N ASN A 10 -11.35 2.21 14.11
CA ASN A 10 -11.01 1.22 13.10
C ASN A 10 -9.48 1.11 12.90
N PRO A 11 -8.87 -0.05 13.16
CA PRO A 11 -7.44 -0.25 13.00
C PRO A 11 -6.99 -0.47 11.54
N ASN A 12 -7.90 -0.54 10.57
CA ASN A 12 -7.61 -0.96 9.19
C ASN A 12 -7.31 0.22 8.26
N LEU A 13 -6.24 0.97 8.52
CA LEU A 13 -5.92 2.19 7.76
C LEU A 13 -5.81 1.91 6.24
N GLY A 14 -5.07 0.87 5.86
CA GLY A 14 -4.84 0.49 4.45
C GLY A 14 -6.05 -0.07 3.72
N VAL A 15 -7.17 -0.30 4.42
CA VAL A 15 -8.46 -0.57 3.75
C VAL A 15 -9.07 0.71 3.18
N TYR A 16 -8.92 1.83 3.88
CA TYR A 16 -9.57 3.09 3.54
C TYR A 16 -8.68 4.03 2.71
N ILE A 17 -7.37 3.91 2.85
CA ILE A 17 -6.41 4.87 2.31
C ILE A 17 -5.45 4.15 1.37
N SER A 18 -5.28 4.70 0.17
CA SER A 18 -4.21 4.32 -0.75
C SER A 18 -3.18 5.44 -0.76
N VAL A 19 -1.89 5.12 -0.74
CA VAL A 19 -0.81 6.12 -0.61
C VAL A 19 0.40 5.74 -1.45
N ASN A 20 1.05 6.75 -2.03
CA ASN A 20 2.41 6.67 -2.56
C ASN A 20 3.28 7.76 -1.89
N ASP A 21 4.45 8.07 -2.45
CA ASP A 21 5.36 9.08 -1.90
C ASP A 21 4.85 10.53 -2.04
N GLU A 22 3.86 10.80 -2.89
CA GLU A 22 3.42 12.16 -3.23
C GLU A 22 1.97 12.45 -2.78
N VAL A 23 1.07 11.47 -2.90
CA VAL A 23 -0.36 11.63 -2.67
C VAL A 23 -0.96 10.49 -1.87
N ALA A 24 -2.01 10.80 -1.12
CA ALA A 24 -2.90 9.83 -0.52
C ALA A 24 -4.35 10.02 -1.01
N ILE A 25 -4.92 8.95 -1.54
CA ILE A 25 -6.31 8.86 -1.97
C ILE A 25 -7.14 8.46 -0.76
N VAL A 26 -8.02 9.36 -0.31
CA VAL A 26 -8.77 9.23 0.94
C VAL A 26 -10.27 9.41 0.74
N PRO A 27 -11.12 8.77 1.56
CA PRO A 27 -12.56 8.89 1.39
C PRO A 27 -13.06 10.27 1.84
N PHE A 28 -14.20 10.71 1.29
CA PHE A 28 -14.78 12.01 1.62
C PHE A 28 -15.05 12.18 3.12
N ASN A 29 -15.42 11.10 3.81
CA ASN A 29 -15.75 11.11 5.23
C ASN A 29 -14.52 11.02 6.17
N LEU A 30 -13.29 11.12 5.64
CA LEU A 30 -12.09 11.18 6.47
C LEU A 30 -12.14 12.43 7.38
N PRO A 31 -12.03 12.29 8.72
CA PRO A 31 -12.03 13.43 9.63
C PRO A 31 -10.96 14.46 9.29
N SER A 32 -11.26 15.76 9.42
CA SER A 32 -10.32 16.86 9.12
C SER A 32 -9.07 16.83 9.99
N GLU A 33 -9.19 16.32 11.22
CA GLU A 33 -8.05 16.12 12.14
C GLU A 33 -7.05 15.09 11.60
N MET A 34 -7.51 14.12 10.81
CA MET A 34 -6.62 13.11 10.21
C MET A 34 -5.77 13.68 9.09
N GLU A 35 -6.28 14.71 8.41
CA GLU A 35 -5.61 15.30 7.26
C GLU A 35 -4.27 15.96 7.64
N SER A 36 -4.24 16.74 8.73
CA SER A 36 -2.99 17.32 9.22
C SER A 36 -2.01 16.24 9.67
N VAL A 37 -2.50 15.19 10.33
CA VAL A 37 -1.68 14.08 10.80
C VAL A 37 -1.06 13.31 9.63
N MET A 38 -1.81 13.05 8.56
CA MET A 38 -1.31 12.39 7.35
C MET A 38 -0.26 13.23 6.62
N LYS A 39 -0.54 14.52 6.42
CA LYS A 39 0.40 15.45 5.79
C LYS A 39 1.72 15.52 6.55
N GLU A 40 1.68 15.53 7.88
CA GLU A 40 2.89 15.57 8.71
C GLU A 40 3.63 14.21 8.75
N ALA A 41 2.91 13.09 8.78
CA ALA A 41 3.53 11.77 8.93
C ALA A 41 4.10 11.21 7.62
N LEU A 42 3.41 11.44 6.51
CA LEU A 42 3.69 10.84 5.21
C LEU A 42 4.18 11.87 4.17
N GLU A 43 4.07 13.18 4.46
CA GLU A 43 4.48 14.26 3.54
C GLU A 43 3.77 14.21 2.18
N VAL A 44 2.47 13.90 2.18
CA VAL A 44 1.65 13.73 0.97
C VAL A 44 0.52 14.74 0.86
N ASP A 45 0.13 15.07 -0.37
CA ASP A 45 -1.13 15.74 -0.65
C ASP A 45 -2.33 14.79 -0.57
N LEU A 46 -3.50 15.31 -0.21
CA LEU A 46 -4.70 14.48 -0.04
C LEU A 46 -5.69 14.71 -1.18
N ILE A 47 -6.06 13.62 -1.84
CA ILE A 47 -7.11 13.63 -2.86
C ILE A 47 -8.34 12.95 -2.27
N ARG A 48 -9.38 13.75 -2.01
CA ARG A 48 -10.67 13.27 -1.48
C ARG A 48 -11.54 12.77 -2.62
N THR A 49 -11.74 11.46 -2.70
CA THR A 49 -12.65 10.84 -3.67
C THR A 49 -13.17 9.49 -3.16
N SER A 50 -14.20 8.96 -3.81
CA SER A 50 -14.56 7.54 -3.70
C SER A 50 -13.93 6.78 -4.86
N ILE A 51 -13.79 5.46 -4.70
CA ILE A 51 -13.45 4.56 -5.80
C ILE A 51 -14.58 3.55 -5.94
N ALA A 52 -15.17 3.45 -7.13
CA ALA A 52 -16.34 2.61 -7.40
C ALA A 52 -17.51 2.90 -6.43
N GLY A 53 -17.71 4.16 -6.09
CA GLY A 53 -18.75 4.61 -5.15
C GLY A 53 -18.55 4.16 -3.70
N CYS A 54 -17.36 3.67 -3.35
CA CYS A 54 -17.02 3.14 -2.03
C CYS A 54 -15.96 4.01 -1.33
N ASN A 55 -15.93 3.96 0.00
CA ASN A 55 -14.91 4.61 0.84
C ASN A 55 -13.68 3.72 1.10
N LEU A 56 -13.53 2.63 0.35
CA LEU A 56 -12.50 1.61 0.55
C LEU A 56 -11.32 1.85 -0.40
N ASN A 57 -10.79 3.07 -0.42
CA ASN A 57 -9.86 3.48 -1.47
C ASN A 57 -8.58 2.64 -1.46
N GLY A 58 -8.08 2.26 -0.28
CA GLY A 58 -6.91 1.38 -0.15
C GLY A 58 -7.14 -0.05 -0.67
N VAL A 59 -8.35 -0.59 -0.55
CA VAL A 59 -8.70 -1.89 -1.17
C VAL A 59 -8.82 -1.78 -2.68
N LEU A 60 -9.39 -0.67 -3.16
CA LEU A 60 -9.84 -0.51 -4.54
C LEU A 60 -8.82 0.20 -5.43
N SER A 61 -7.70 0.66 -4.87
CA SER A 61 -6.65 1.33 -5.62
C SER A 61 -5.27 1.14 -5.00
N THR A 62 -4.24 1.13 -5.85
CA THR A 62 -2.83 1.19 -5.45
C THR A 62 -2.04 1.89 -6.54
N GLY A 63 -0.88 2.45 -6.20
CA GLY A 63 -0.08 3.21 -7.14
C GLY A 63 1.33 3.47 -6.64
N ASN A 64 2.16 3.93 -7.55
CA ASN A 64 3.51 4.40 -7.28
C ASN A 64 3.64 5.85 -7.79
N SER A 65 4.85 6.40 -7.88
CA SER A 65 5.06 7.78 -8.37
C SER A 65 4.59 8.03 -9.81
N ASN A 66 4.45 6.98 -10.64
CA ASN A 66 4.09 7.12 -12.04
C ASN A 66 2.58 7.09 -12.30
N GLY A 67 1.79 6.59 -11.36
CA GLY A 67 0.35 6.52 -11.51
C GLY A 67 -0.35 5.58 -10.54
N PHE A 68 -1.68 5.54 -10.65
CA PHE A 68 -2.56 4.70 -9.85
C PHE A 68 -3.38 3.75 -10.71
N LEU A 69 -3.55 2.54 -10.20
CA LEU A 69 -4.52 1.57 -10.69
C LEU A 69 -5.74 1.60 -9.79
N VAL A 70 -6.92 1.60 -10.39
CA VAL A 70 -8.19 1.58 -9.66
C VAL A 70 -9.08 0.44 -10.13
N SER A 71 -10.05 0.08 -9.30
CA SER A 71 -11.07 -0.92 -9.60
C SER A 71 -11.72 -0.69 -10.98
N PRO A 72 -12.05 -1.75 -11.75
CA PRO A 72 -12.75 -1.64 -13.03
C PRO A 72 -14.11 -0.94 -12.92
N HIS A 73 -14.67 -0.85 -11.72
CA HIS A 73 -15.96 -0.20 -11.45
C HIS A 73 -15.85 1.28 -11.05
N ALA A 74 -14.65 1.86 -11.02
CA ALA A 74 -14.48 3.29 -10.79
C ALA A 74 -15.16 4.10 -11.90
N SER A 75 -15.98 5.09 -11.54
CA SER A 75 -16.73 5.92 -12.50
C SER A 75 -15.83 6.92 -13.23
N ASP A 76 -16.24 7.42 -14.40
CA ASP A 76 -15.45 8.42 -15.15
C ASP A 76 -15.26 9.71 -14.34
N LYS A 77 -16.21 10.05 -13.48
CA LYS A 77 -16.10 11.20 -12.57
C LYS A 77 -15.00 11.01 -11.52
N GLU A 78 -14.89 9.81 -10.94
CA GLU A 78 -13.85 9.47 -9.97
C GLU A 78 -12.46 9.49 -10.64
N ILE A 79 -12.37 8.96 -11.87
CA ILE A 79 -11.17 9.04 -12.70
C ILE A 79 -10.77 10.49 -12.97
N GLY A 80 -11.72 11.31 -13.47
CA GLY A 80 -11.45 12.73 -13.74
C GLY A 80 -10.99 13.51 -12.51
N THR A 81 -11.48 13.16 -11.30
CA THR A 81 -11.01 13.78 -10.05
C THR A 81 -9.53 13.50 -9.78
N LEU A 82 -9.04 12.31 -10.12
CA LEU A 82 -7.62 11.95 -9.99
C LEU A 82 -6.78 12.60 -11.10
N GLU A 83 -7.27 12.62 -12.34
CA GLU A 83 -6.60 13.27 -13.48
C GLU A 83 -6.48 14.78 -13.29
N ASP A 84 -7.51 15.45 -12.77
CA ASP A 84 -7.50 16.88 -12.43
C ASP A 84 -6.47 17.21 -11.33
N ALA A 85 -6.16 16.22 -10.48
CA ALA A 85 -5.09 16.32 -9.48
C ALA A 85 -3.70 15.98 -10.06
N GLY A 86 -3.58 15.76 -11.37
CA GLY A 86 -2.33 15.45 -12.05
C GLY A 86 -1.92 13.98 -12.00
N ILE A 87 -2.80 13.09 -11.55
CA ILE A 87 -2.49 11.67 -11.40
C ILE A 87 -2.81 10.92 -12.69
N ASN A 88 -1.82 10.22 -13.25
CA ASN A 88 -2.04 9.22 -14.29
C ASN A 88 -2.78 8.02 -13.67
N VAL A 89 -3.97 7.71 -14.17
CA VAL A 89 -4.82 6.67 -13.58
C VAL A 89 -5.36 5.73 -14.64
N ALA A 90 -5.40 4.44 -14.33
CA ALA A 90 -6.01 3.44 -15.18
C ALA A 90 -6.93 2.50 -14.39
N ARG A 91 -8.04 2.11 -15.02
CA ARG A 91 -8.88 1.01 -14.53
C ARG A 91 -8.19 -0.32 -14.79
N LEU A 92 -8.06 -1.15 -13.77
CA LEU A 92 -7.53 -2.49 -13.94
C LEU A 92 -8.54 -3.36 -14.73
N PRO A 93 -8.21 -3.86 -15.93
CA PRO A 93 -9.15 -4.60 -16.74
C PRO A 93 -9.44 -5.99 -16.13
N GLY A 94 -10.62 -6.51 -16.40
CA GLY A 94 -11.06 -7.83 -15.96
C GLY A 94 -12.03 -7.79 -14.78
N LYS A 95 -11.98 -8.82 -13.93
CA LYS A 95 -12.88 -8.99 -12.76
C LYS A 95 -12.18 -8.70 -11.42
N TYR A 96 -11.00 -8.09 -11.48
CA TYR A 96 -10.13 -7.85 -10.34
C TYR A 96 -10.52 -6.53 -9.65
N THR A 97 -11.42 -6.61 -8.66
CA THR A 97 -11.99 -5.41 -8.03
C THR A 97 -11.15 -4.86 -6.88
N ALA A 98 -10.52 -5.75 -6.10
CA ALA A 98 -9.72 -5.39 -4.93
C ALA A 98 -8.26 -5.16 -5.33
N VAL A 99 -8.04 -4.13 -6.15
CA VAL A 99 -6.74 -3.81 -6.77
C VAL A 99 -5.62 -3.68 -5.73
N GLY A 100 -5.83 -2.93 -4.65
CA GLY A 100 -4.82 -2.74 -3.60
C GLY A 100 -4.60 -3.96 -2.72
N ASN A 101 -5.52 -4.93 -2.71
CA ASN A 101 -5.29 -6.18 -2.01
C ASN A 101 -4.40 -7.13 -2.80
N ILE A 102 -4.50 -7.14 -4.14
CA ILE A 102 -3.85 -8.13 -4.99
C ILE A 102 -2.55 -7.63 -5.63
N LEU A 103 -2.18 -6.37 -5.41
CA LEU A 103 -0.96 -5.76 -5.93
C LEU A 103 -0.16 -5.14 -4.77
N ALA A 104 1.12 -5.49 -4.69
CA ALA A 104 2.12 -4.79 -3.88
C ALA A 104 3.03 -4.02 -4.84
N VAL A 105 3.27 -2.73 -4.59
CA VAL A 105 3.92 -1.83 -5.56
C VAL A 105 4.90 -0.88 -4.88
N ASN A 106 5.98 -0.56 -5.58
CA ASN A 106 6.81 0.63 -5.32
C ASN A 106 7.34 1.20 -6.65
N ASP A 107 8.33 2.07 -6.62
CA ASP A 107 8.88 2.67 -7.84
C ASP A 107 9.87 1.77 -8.61
N TYR A 108 10.17 0.58 -8.09
CA TYR A 108 11.09 -0.37 -8.71
C TYR A 108 10.39 -1.57 -9.34
N GLY A 109 9.22 -1.97 -8.82
CA GLY A 109 8.50 -3.17 -9.26
C GLY A 109 7.05 -3.20 -8.79
N ALA A 110 6.31 -4.18 -9.30
CA ALA A 110 4.98 -4.54 -8.80
C ALA A 110 4.83 -6.06 -8.72
N ILE A 111 4.45 -6.59 -7.56
CA ILE A 111 4.10 -8.00 -7.40
C ILE A 111 2.58 -8.14 -7.46
N ALA A 112 2.13 -9.06 -8.31
CA ALA A 112 0.73 -9.35 -8.53
C ALA A 112 0.38 -10.74 -7.99
N GLY A 113 -0.77 -10.84 -7.29
CA GLY A 113 -1.28 -12.12 -6.81
C GLY A 113 -1.58 -13.11 -7.94
N PRO A 114 -1.79 -14.40 -7.61
CA PRO A 114 -1.96 -15.44 -8.63
C PRO A 114 -3.27 -15.27 -9.42
N ASN A 115 -3.30 -15.82 -10.63
CA ASN A 115 -4.45 -15.81 -11.55
C ASN A 115 -4.78 -14.44 -12.17
N ILE A 116 -3.82 -13.53 -12.24
CA ILE A 116 -3.93 -12.30 -13.03
C ILE A 116 -3.52 -12.60 -14.47
N LYS A 117 -4.35 -12.17 -15.43
CA LYS A 117 -4.10 -12.41 -16.85
C LYS A 117 -3.03 -11.47 -17.41
N GLU A 118 -2.29 -11.92 -18.42
CA GLU A 118 -1.26 -11.13 -19.11
C GLU A 118 -1.78 -9.78 -19.63
N GLU A 119 -3.02 -9.73 -20.14
CA GLU A 119 -3.64 -8.47 -20.59
C GLU A 119 -3.77 -7.43 -19.46
N THR A 120 -4.03 -7.90 -18.24
CA THR A 120 -4.10 -7.06 -17.04
C THR A 120 -2.71 -6.63 -16.59
N ILE A 121 -1.73 -7.55 -16.64
CA ILE A 121 -0.33 -7.25 -16.30
C ILE A 121 0.23 -6.12 -17.16
N LYS A 122 -0.02 -6.13 -18.48
CA LYS A 122 0.42 -5.05 -19.38
C LYS A 122 -0.10 -3.68 -18.97
N VAL A 123 -1.36 -3.60 -18.52
CA VAL A 123 -1.93 -2.33 -18.02
C VAL A 123 -1.22 -1.88 -16.73
N VAL A 124 -0.85 -2.81 -15.85
CA VAL A 124 -0.08 -2.49 -14.63
C VAL A 124 1.28 -1.92 -15.02
N GLU A 125 2.03 -2.60 -15.89
CA GLU A 125 3.35 -2.15 -16.37
C GLU A 125 3.26 -0.78 -17.06
N ASP A 126 2.28 -0.60 -17.95
CA ASP A 126 2.09 0.65 -18.70
C ASP A 126 1.71 1.82 -17.80
N THR A 127 0.95 1.58 -16.74
CA THR A 127 0.49 2.64 -15.82
C THR A 127 1.57 3.00 -14.80
N LEU A 128 2.18 1.98 -14.18
CA LEU A 128 3.13 2.16 -13.07
C LEU A 128 4.58 2.31 -13.54
N LYS A 129 4.87 2.05 -14.83
CA LYS A 129 6.22 2.14 -15.44
C LYS A 129 7.28 1.29 -14.75
N VAL A 130 6.87 0.14 -14.21
CA VAL A 130 7.73 -0.82 -13.51
C VAL A 130 7.47 -2.24 -14.01
N PRO A 131 8.45 -3.16 -13.93
CA PRO A 131 8.22 -4.57 -14.22
C PRO A 131 7.21 -5.18 -13.25
N VAL A 132 6.45 -6.16 -13.73
CA VAL A 132 5.45 -6.87 -12.92
C VAL A 132 5.74 -8.37 -12.88
N GLU A 133 5.74 -8.94 -11.67
CA GLU A 133 5.87 -10.38 -11.47
C GLU A 133 4.63 -10.97 -10.80
N ILE A 134 4.21 -12.15 -11.26
CA ILE A 134 3.16 -12.92 -10.57
C ILE A 134 3.85 -13.78 -9.53
N TYR A 135 3.72 -13.38 -8.27
CA TYR A 135 4.36 -14.06 -7.15
C TYR A 135 3.44 -14.09 -5.92
N GLN A 136 3.62 -15.10 -5.09
CA GLN A 136 2.84 -15.33 -3.88
C GLN A 136 3.81 -15.62 -2.75
N PHE A 137 3.55 -15.02 -1.59
CA PHE A 137 4.27 -15.27 -0.35
C PHE A 137 3.28 -15.53 0.79
N ALA A 138 3.71 -16.29 1.80
CA ALA A 138 2.88 -16.72 2.93
C ALA A 138 1.56 -17.41 2.52
N ASP A 139 1.56 -18.13 1.39
CA ASP A 139 0.35 -18.71 0.77
C ASP A 139 -0.83 -17.73 0.66
N SER A 140 -0.54 -16.43 0.44
CA SER A 140 -1.57 -15.39 0.31
C SER A 140 -1.82 -14.95 -1.14
N LYS A 141 -3.09 -14.95 -1.57
CA LYS A 141 -3.48 -14.39 -2.87
C LYS A 141 -3.61 -12.87 -2.87
N ILE A 142 -3.58 -12.26 -1.69
CA ILE A 142 -3.76 -10.83 -1.47
C ILE A 142 -2.44 -10.22 -1.00
N VAL A 143 -1.45 -10.26 -1.90
CA VAL A 143 -0.08 -9.80 -1.63
C VAL A 143 -0.04 -8.36 -1.10
N GLY A 144 -0.83 -7.45 -1.66
CA GLY A 144 -0.93 -6.07 -1.19
C GLY A 144 -1.50 -5.93 0.22
N SER A 145 -2.48 -6.76 0.61
CA SER A 145 -2.94 -6.79 2.02
C SER A 145 -1.93 -7.45 2.96
N ALA A 146 -1.13 -8.38 2.43
CA ALA A 146 -0.14 -9.15 3.17
C ALA A 146 1.22 -8.44 3.29
N SER A 147 1.38 -7.26 2.67
CA SER A 147 2.64 -6.50 2.71
C SER A 147 2.42 -5.00 2.77
N ILE A 148 3.40 -4.29 3.32
CA ILE A 148 3.62 -2.87 3.07
C ILE A 148 4.98 -2.80 2.36
N VAL A 149 5.02 -2.18 1.18
CA VAL A 149 6.24 -2.01 0.40
C VAL A 149 6.40 -0.52 0.09
N THR A 150 7.58 0.02 0.33
CA THR A 150 7.96 1.41 0.02
C THR A 150 9.25 1.40 -0.80
N ASN A 151 9.78 2.58 -1.16
CA ASN A 151 11.09 2.67 -1.78
C ASN A 151 12.26 2.53 -0.78
N LYS A 152 11.96 2.40 0.53
CA LYS A 152 12.95 2.24 1.59
C LYS A 152 12.98 0.86 2.23
N GLY A 153 11.85 0.16 2.25
CA GLY A 153 11.77 -1.14 2.89
C GLY A 153 10.47 -1.88 2.63
N ALA A 154 10.41 -3.13 3.07
CA ALA A 154 9.24 -3.98 2.96
C ALA A 154 8.93 -4.68 4.30
N LEU A 155 7.67 -4.60 4.74
CA LEU A 155 7.14 -5.41 5.82
C LEU A 155 6.16 -6.44 5.27
N LEU A 156 6.45 -7.72 5.45
CA LEU A 156 5.63 -8.82 4.92
C LEU A 156 4.89 -9.57 6.02
N HIS A 157 3.92 -10.38 5.61
CA HIS A 157 3.17 -11.28 6.46
C HIS A 157 4.11 -12.15 7.30
N ARG A 158 3.81 -12.32 8.59
CA ARG A 158 4.68 -13.05 9.55
C ARG A 158 5.05 -14.49 9.14
N ASP A 159 4.21 -15.13 8.34
CA ASP A 159 4.39 -16.52 7.90
C ASP A 159 5.13 -16.60 6.55
N THR A 160 5.66 -15.48 6.04
CA THR A 160 6.48 -15.46 4.82
C THR A 160 7.79 -16.20 5.05
N LEU A 161 8.16 -17.08 4.13
CA LEU A 161 9.38 -17.88 4.20
C LEU A 161 10.61 -17.04 3.85
N SER A 162 11.80 -17.51 4.25
CA SER A 162 13.05 -16.76 4.04
C SER A 162 13.42 -16.60 2.56
N ASP A 163 13.12 -17.60 1.73
CA ASP A 163 13.30 -17.54 0.28
C ASP A 163 12.28 -16.61 -0.38
N GLU A 164 11.03 -16.62 0.10
CA GLU A 164 10.00 -15.67 -0.33
C GLU A 164 10.38 -14.23 0.01
N LEU A 165 10.89 -13.97 1.21
CA LEU A 165 11.38 -12.65 1.62
C LEU A 165 12.54 -12.20 0.71
N GLY A 166 13.54 -13.07 0.49
CA GLY A 166 14.69 -12.75 -0.36
C GLY A 166 14.29 -12.40 -1.79
N PHE A 167 13.28 -13.09 -2.36
CA PHE A 167 12.72 -12.71 -3.67
C PHE A 167 12.13 -11.30 -3.65
N VAL A 168 11.32 -10.98 -2.63
CA VAL A 168 10.66 -9.68 -2.51
C VAL A 168 11.70 -8.56 -2.36
N GLU A 169 12.74 -8.77 -1.55
CA GLU A 169 13.84 -7.82 -1.36
C GLU A 169 14.60 -7.55 -2.66
N GLU A 170 14.98 -8.62 -3.38
CA GLU A 170 15.69 -8.51 -4.66
C GLU A 170 14.83 -7.79 -5.71
N PHE A 171 13.55 -8.16 -5.82
CA PHE A 171 12.65 -7.62 -6.83
C PHE A 171 12.31 -6.14 -6.60
N PHE A 172 11.98 -5.78 -5.36
CA PHE A 172 11.67 -4.39 -5.00
C PHE A 172 12.89 -3.54 -4.67
N LYS A 173 14.10 -4.11 -4.67
CA LYS A 173 15.38 -3.42 -4.40
C LYS A 173 15.41 -2.73 -3.04
N VAL A 174 14.85 -3.37 -2.03
CA VAL A 174 14.79 -2.87 -0.66
C VAL A 174 15.06 -4.00 0.32
N GLU A 175 15.56 -3.68 1.51
CA GLU A 175 15.57 -4.63 2.61
C GLU A 175 14.17 -4.78 3.20
N GLY A 176 13.91 -5.91 3.85
CA GLY A 176 12.62 -6.15 4.44
C GLY A 176 12.65 -7.07 5.65
N ASN A 177 11.49 -7.20 6.27
CA ASN A 177 11.31 -8.14 7.36
C ASN A 177 9.87 -8.64 7.39
N ILE A 178 9.64 -9.67 8.18
CA ILE A 178 8.31 -10.20 8.47
C ILE A 178 7.78 -9.61 9.78
N GLY A 179 6.46 -9.47 9.90
CA GLY A 179 5.90 -8.99 11.15
C GLY A 179 4.38 -8.96 11.21
N THR A 180 3.90 -8.25 12.24
CA THR A 180 2.48 -8.07 12.52
C THR A 180 2.20 -6.64 12.94
N VAL A 181 0.93 -6.26 12.84
CA VAL A 181 0.40 -4.96 13.28
C VAL A 181 -0.78 -5.24 14.21
N CYS A 182 -1.21 -4.26 15.01
CA CYS A 182 -2.47 -4.36 15.78
C CYS A 182 -2.62 -5.63 16.65
N LYS A 183 -1.60 -6.02 17.42
CA LYS A 183 -1.60 -7.22 18.31
C LYS A 183 -1.66 -8.54 17.54
N GLY A 184 -0.76 -8.72 16.58
CA GLY A 184 -0.56 -9.99 15.91
C GLY A 184 -1.33 -10.17 14.61
N MET A 185 -1.95 -9.11 14.07
CA MET A 185 -2.59 -9.15 12.75
C MET A 185 -1.51 -9.25 11.66
N PRO A 186 -1.51 -10.31 10.84
CA PRO A 186 -0.45 -10.52 9.86
C PRO A 186 -0.74 -9.86 8.50
N LEU A 187 -1.97 -9.38 8.28
CA LEU A 187 -2.33 -8.57 7.09
C LEU A 187 -1.87 -7.12 7.29
N VAL A 188 -0.56 -6.93 7.27
CA VAL A 188 0.08 -5.66 7.63
C VAL A 188 -0.37 -4.51 6.71
N GLY A 189 -0.52 -4.75 5.40
CA GLY A 189 -1.00 -3.76 4.43
C GLY A 189 -2.46 -3.37 4.60
N ALA A 190 -3.29 -4.22 5.20
CA ALA A 190 -4.67 -3.84 5.54
C ALA A 190 -4.74 -2.93 6.79
N CYS A 191 -3.76 -3.04 7.70
CA CYS A 191 -3.76 -2.36 9.00
C CYS A 191 -2.82 -1.16 9.10
N GLY A 192 -1.92 -0.99 8.14
CA GLY A 192 -0.99 0.13 8.08
C GLY A 192 -0.92 0.72 6.68
N ILE A 193 -0.44 1.94 6.61
CA ILE A 193 -0.07 2.63 5.38
C ILE A 193 1.33 3.21 5.57
N ALA A 194 2.16 3.15 4.54
CA ALA A 194 3.49 3.73 4.58
C ALA A 194 3.89 4.22 3.19
N ASN A 195 4.85 5.12 3.18
CA ASN A 195 5.58 5.56 2.01
C ASN A 195 7.04 5.77 2.41
N SER A 196 7.86 6.40 1.58
CA SER A 196 9.28 6.62 1.91
C SER A 196 9.52 7.63 3.06
N ASN A 197 8.50 8.40 3.46
CA ASN A 197 8.65 9.48 4.46
C ASN A 197 8.17 9.04 5.85
N GLY A 198 7.20 8.13 5.91
CA GLY A 198 6.75 7.59 7.18
C GLY A 198 5.78 6.44 7.07
N VAL A 199 5.29 6.05 8.24
CA VAL A 199 4.38 4.92 8.41
C VAL A 199 3.33 5.28 9.45
N MET A 200 2.08 4.95 9.14
CA MET A 200 0.94 5.08 10.03
C MET A 200 0.31 3.71 10.24
N VAL A 201 0.05 3.37 11.51
CA VAL A 201 -0.50 2.07 11.92
C VAL A 201 -1.64 2.23 12.91
N GLY A 202 -2.51 1.23 12.98
CA GLY A 202 -3.61 1.24 13.94
C GLY A 202 -3.15 1.35 15.40
N GLU A 203 -3.96 2.02 16.23
CA GLU A 203 -3.67 2.34 17.64
C GLU A 203 -3.23 1.14 18.50
N HIS A 204 -3.74 -0.04 18.21
CA HIS A 204 -3.47 -1.24 18.99
C HIS A 204 -2.11 -1.89 18.70
N THR A 205 -1.33 -1.36 17.75
CA THR A 205 0.01 -1.85 17.42
C THR A 205 0.94 -1.70 18.63
N THR A 206 1.57 -2.79 19.04
CA THR A 206 2.37 -2.86 20.27
C THR A 206 3.77 -2.22 20.10
N GLY A 207 4.49 -2.01 21.20
CA GLY A 207 5.86 -1.47 21.16
C GLY A 207 6.82 -2.31 20.31
N PRO A 208 6.92 -3.63 20.54
CA PRO A 208 7.74 -4.53 19.72
C PRO A 208 7.35 -4.56 18.24
N GLU A 209 6.04 -4.52 17.94
CA GLU A 209 5.56 -4.45 16.56
C GLU A 209 6.03 -3.16 15.88
N MET A 210 5.92 -1.99 16.55
CA MET A 210 6.41 -0.73 15.98
C MET A 210 7.91 -0.77 15.67
N ALA A 211 8.73 -1.27 16.59
CA ALA A 211 10.17 -1.37 16.36
C ALA A 211 10.48 -2.24 15.13
N ARG A 212 9.77 -3.37 14.97
CA ARG A 212 9.90 -4.23 13.79
C ARG A 212 9.45 -3.52 12.50
N ILE A 213 8.38 -2.73 12.56
CA ILE A 213 7.85 -1.98 11.41
C ILE A 213 8.85 -0.90 10.97
N GLU A 214 9.43 -0.16 11.92
CA GLU A 214 10.41 0.88 11.60
C GLU A 214 11.71 0.29 11.06
N GLU A 215 12.17 -0.85 11.59
CA GLU A 215 13.30 -1.61 11.04
C GLU A 215 13.01 -2.07 9.60
N ALA A 216 11.89 -2.78 9.40
CA ALA A 216 11.53 -3.36 8.10
C ALA A 216 11.31 -2.32 7.00
N LEU A 217 10.87 -1.11 7.36
CA LEU A 217 10.58 -0.03 6.40
C LEU A 217 11.72 0.99 6.27
N GLY A 218 12.89 0.73 6.87
CA GLY A 218 14.07 1.58 6.73
C GLY A 218 13.95 2.93 7.45
N PHE A 219 13.24 2.98 8.58
CA PHE A 219 13.11 4.16 9.44
C PHE A 219 13.97 4.09 10.71
N LEU A 220 14.56 2.94 11.02
CA LEU A 220 15.56 2.78 12.08
C LEU A 220 16.94 2.57 11.46
N ASP A 221 17.81 3.56 11.61
CA ASP A 221 19.25 3.38 11.36
C ASP A 221 19.85 2.64 12.56
N PHE A 222 20.10 1.34 12.43
CA PHE A 222 21.16 0.71 13.21
C PHE A 222 22.46 1.11 12.54
N GLY A 223 23.01 2.26 12.90
CA GLY A 223 24.33 2.67 12.43
C GLY A 223 25.32 1.51 12.55
N ASP A 224 26.14 1.30 11.51
CA ASP A 224 27.14 0.24 11.45
C ASP A 224 27.87 0.11 12.80
N PHE A 225 27.62 -0.97 13.55
CA PHE A 225 28.29 -1.29 14.81
C PHE A 225 29.72 -1.80 14.56
#